data_AF-A0A2E7HLL5-F1
#
_entry.id   AF-A0A2E7HLL5-F1
#
_cell.length_a   1.000
_cell.length_b   1.000
_cell.length_c   1.000
_cell.angle_alpha   90.00
_cell.angle_beta   90.00
_cell.angle_gamma   90.00
#
_symmetry.space_group_name_H-M   'P 1'
#
loop_
_entity.id
_entity.type
_entity.pdbx_description
1 polymer ?
#
loop_
_entity_poly.entity_id
_entity_poly.type
_entity_poly.pdbx_seq_one_letter_code
_entity_poly.pdbx_strand_id
1 'polypeptide(L)'
;MKHLALLPLITSLLCGAESWPQWRGPSANGHAGKSGYPSEWNKTKNVSWKSVLPGRGHSSPVHDGKTVWVTTAIETPASEAEKKERLKDNKGLPTVTVLSKVSLRALKIDPKSGKVMQDIEILKKKQPQWVHKLNSYASPTPVIESGKV
;
A
#
# COMPACT_ATOMS: atom_id res chain seq x y z
N MET A 1 41.01 41.44 -22.49
CA MET A 1 40.96 40.06 -21.94
C MET A 1 39.57 39.86 -21.37
N LYS A 2 38.77 38.93 -21.88
CA LYS A 2 37.37 38.73 -21.46
C LYS A 2 37.37 37.87 -20.19
N HIS A 3 36.92 38.43 -19.07
CA HIS A 3 36.77 37.68 -17.82
C HIS A 3 35.59 36.72 -17.96
N LEU A 4 35.87 35.42 -18.02
CA LEU A 4 34.85 34.37 -17.97
C LEU A 4 34.49 34.15 -16.50
N ALA A 5 33.33 34.66 -16.08
CA ALA A 5 32.82 34.42 -14.73
C ALA A 5 32.30 32.98 -14.63
N LEU A 6 32.94 32.17 -13.78
CA LEU A 6 32.51 30.80 -13.48
C LEU A 6 31.43 30.87 -12.39
N LEU A 7 30.18 30.56 -12.75
CA LEU A 7 29.05 30.52 -11.82
C LEU A 7 29.10 29.19 -11.04
N PRO A 8 29.14 29.19 -9.69
CA PRO A 8 29.18 27.96 -8.92
C PRO A 8 27.83 27.26 -8.97
N LEU A 9 27.81 26.03 -9.47
CA LEU A 9 26.63 25.17 -9.48
C LEU A 9 26.36 24.66 -8.06
N ILE A 10 25.48 25.35 -7.32
CA ILE A 10 25.00 24.88 -6.01
C ILE A 10 24.15 23.63 -6.26
N THR A 11 24.74 22.46 -6.03
CA THR A 11 24.02 21.19 -6.11
C THR A 11 23.22 21.05 -4.83
N SER A 12 21.95 21.43 -4.87
CA SER A 12 21.01 21.19 -3.78
C SER A 12 20.88 19.68 -3.57
N LEU A 13 21.55 19.14 -2.55
CA LEU A 13 21.28 17.79 -2.06
C LEU A 13 19.81 17.74 -1.62
N LEU A 14 18.94 17.18 -2.46
CA LEU A 14 17.58 16.84 -2.04
C LEU A 14 17.69 15.80 -0.93
N CYS A 15 17.63 16.25 0.31
CA CYS A 15 17.42 15.40 1.47
C CYS A 15 15.97 14.90 1.43
N GLY A 16 15.70 13.93 0.56
CA GLY A 16 14.45 13.18 0.53
C GLY A 16 14.46 12.08 1.60
N ALA A 17 13.27 11.65 2.03
CA ALA A 17 13.15 10.40 2.77
C ALA A 17 13.79 9.26 1.94
N GLU A 18 14.52 8.37 2.61
CA GLU A 18 15.10 7.19 1.96
C GLU A 18 13.98 6.33 1.38
N SER A 19 14.10 5.86 0.14
CA SER A 19 13.05 5.07 -0.49
C SER A 19 12.89 3.70 0.19
N TRP A 20 11.63 3.27 0.33
CA TRP A 20 11.24 1.92 0.72
C TRP A 20 10.38 1.29 -0.38
N PRO A 21 10.98 0.84 -1.49
CA PRO A 21 10.25 0.55 -2.73
C PRO A 21 9.49 -0.79 -2.73
N GLN A 22 9.70 -1.66 -1.75
CA GLN A 22 9.10 -3.00 -1.68
C GLN A 22 8.87 -3.42 -0.22
N TRP A 23 8.13 -4.51 0.00
CA TRP A 23 7.73 -5.00 1.34
C TRP A 23 8.86 -4.99 2.38
N ARG A 24 10.06 -5.45 2.02
CA ARG A 24 11.22 -5.55 2.92
C ARG A 24 12.28 -4.47 2.71
N GLY A 25 11.91 -3.35 2.08
CA GLY A 25 12.79 -2.22 1.87
C GLY A 25 13.80 -2.42 0.74
N PRO A 26 14.70 -1.45 0.54
CA PRO A 26 15.57 -1.38 -0.65
C PRO A 26 16.50 -2.59 -0.80
N SER A 27 16.96 -3.16 0.31
CA SER A 27 17.84 -4.34 0.36
C SER A 27 17.10 -5.65 0.65
N ALA A 28 15.77 -5.65 0.64
CA ALA A 28 14.91 -6.81 0.90
C ALA A 28 15.12 -7.52 2.26
N ASN A 29 15.73 -6.86 3.24
CA ASN A 29 16.07 -7.44 4.54
C ASN A 29 15.20 -6.92 5.71
N GLY A 30 14.32 -5.95 5.48
CA GLY A 30 13.45 -5.36 6.50
C GLY A 30 14.16 -4.41 7.47
N HIS A 31 15.39 -3.99 7.16
CA HIS A 31 16.18 -3.09 8.01
C HIS A 31 16.12 -1.65 7.50
N ALA A 32 15.84 -0.71 8.40
CA ALA A 32 15.89 0.72 8.10
C ALA A 32 17.24 1.28 8.58
N GLY A 33 18.08 1.78 7.66
CA GLY A 33 19.49 2.08 7.94
C GLY A 33 19.77 3.33 8.77
N LYS A 34 18.79 4.21 8.98
CA LYS A 34 18.95 5.43 9.79
C LYS A 34 18.62 5.18 11.27
N SER A 35 19.00 6.13 12.13
CA SER A 35 18.65 6.15 13.55
C SER A 35 17.70 7.31 13.88
N GLY A 36 17.31 7.44 15.16
CA GLY A 36 16.47 8.56 15.63
C GLY A 36 14.97 8.38 15.37
N TYR A 37 14.51 7.14 15.11
CA TYR A 37 13.08 6.87 15.03
C TYR A 37 12.40 7.04 16.38
N PRO A 38 11.13 7.50 16.43
CA PRO A 38 10.40 7.61 17.68
C PRO A 38 10.24 6.25 18.36
N SER A 39 10.59 6.16 19.65
CA SER A 39 10.46 4.95 20.48
C SER A 39 9.12 4.84 21.22
N GLU A 40 8.33 5.91 21.24
CA GLU A 40 7.05 5.97 21.93
C GLU A 40 5.94 6.41 20.97
N TRP A 41 4.76 5.81 21.07
CA TRP A 41 3.65 6.08 20.17
C TRP A 41 2.33 6.05 20.94
N ASN A 42 1.38 6.91 20.56
CA ASN A 42 -0.01 6.77 20.96
C ASN A 42 -0.94 7.29 19.84
N LYS A 43 -2.23 7.50 20.13
CA LYS A 43 -3.21 7.96 19.13
C LYS A 43 -2.87 9.32 18.51
N THR A 44 -2.07 10.15 19.19
CA THR A 44 -1.70 11.51 18.76
C THR A 44 -0.20 11.79 18.84
N LYS A 45 0.55 11.13 19.74
CA LYS A 45 2.01 11.28 19.91
C LYS A 45 2.76 10.60 18.78
N ASN A 46 3.69 11.34 18.17
CA ASN A 46 4.54 10.91 17.06
C ASN A 46 3.77 10.48 15.79
N VAL A 47 2.46 10.77 15.72
CA VAL A 47 1.62 10.52 14.53
C VAL A 47 1.62 11.76 13.64
N SER A 48 2.20 11.69 12.45
CA SER A 48 2.17 12.80 11.48
C SER A 48 0.79 13.01 10.86
N TRP A 49 0.09 11.93 10.54
CA TRP A 49 -1.27 11.95 10.01
C TRP A 49 -1.93 10.57 10.17
N LYS A 50 -3.26 10.55 10.03
CA LYS A 50 -4.06 9.32 9.99
C LYS A 50 -5.20 9.51 8.99
N SER A 51 -5.34 8.55 8.08
CA SER A 51 -6.35 8.58 7.02
C SER A 51 -7.16 7.29 7.00
N VAL A 52 -8.47 7.42 6.79
CA VAL A 52 -9.32 6.28 6.43
C VAL A 52 -9.11 6.01 4.95
N LEU A 53 -8.72 4.78 4.60
CA LEU A 53 -8.54 4.34 3.22
C LEU A 53 -9.77 3.52 2.76
N PRO A 54 -10.15 3.63 1.47
CA PRO A 54 -11.25 2.83 0.93
C PRO A 54 -10.87 1.35 0.82
N GLY A 55 -11.83 0.49 1.14
CA GLY A 55 -11.65 -0.96 1.05
C GLY A 55 -10.89 -1.57 2.23
N ARG A 56 -10.52 -2.84 2.06
CA ARG A 56 -9.79 -3.64 3.05
C ARG A 56 -8.54 -4.21 2.41
N GLY A 57 -7.41 -4.22 3.12
CA GLY A 57 -6.16 -4.76 2.61
C GLY A 57 -5.14 -4.97 3.70
N HIS A 58 -4.22 -5.91 3.46
CA HIS A 58 -3.12 -6.25 4.37
C HIS A 58 -1.74 -6.03 3.72
N SER A 59 -1.68 -5.34 2.57
CA SER A 59 -0.42 -4.95 1.96
C SER A 59 0.36 -4.01 2.87
N SER A 60 1.68 -4.01 2.74
CA SER A 60 2.53 -3.01 3.37
C SER A 60 2.61 -1.75 2.50
N PRO A 61 2.70 -0.55 3.11
CA PRO A 61 3.00 0.67 2.35
C PRO A 61 4.43 0.63 1.81
N VAL A 62 4.61 1.12 0.58
CA VAL A 62 5.91 1.36 -0.06
C VAL A 62 6.01 2.80 -0.51
N HIS A 63 7.22 3.37 -0.59
CA HIS A 63 7.40 4.75 -1.03
C HIS A 63 8.74 5.01 -1.72
N ASP A 64 8.75 6.01 -2.60
CA ASP A 64 9.94 6.57 -3.22
C ASP A 64 10.37 7.90 -2.58
N GLY A 65 9.74 8.24 -1.43
CA GLY A 65 9.93 9.52 -0.72
C GLY A 65 9.09 10.67 -1.28
N LYS A 66 8.47 10.50 -2.46
CA LYS A 66 7.53 11.46 -3.04
C LYS A 66 6.08 11.00 -2.90
N THR A 67 5.86 9.69 -2.96
CA THR A 67 4.54 9.07 -2.97
C THR A 67 4.54 7.80 -2.14
N VAL A 68 3.44 7.54 -1.44
CA VAL A 68 3.18 6.26 -0.76
C VAL A 68 2.20 5.47 -1.61
N TRP A 69 2.44 4.16 -1.73
CA TRP A 69 1.56 3.24 -2.43
C TRP A 69 1.17 2.07 -1.53
N VAL A 70 -0.11 1.69 -1.62
CA VAL A 70 -0.69 0.52 -0.97
C VAL A 70 -1.72 -0.11 -1.91
N THR A 71 -2.04 -1.39 -1.69
CA THR A 71 -3.19 -2.01 -2.35
C THR A 71 -4.35 -2.21 -1.38
N THR A 72 -5.57 -2.02 -1.85
CA THR A 72 -6.79 -2.32 -1.09
C THR A 72 -7.78 -3.09 -1.96
N ALA A 73 -8.77 -3.72 -1.34
CA ALA A 73 -9.84 -4.43 -2.03
C ALA A 73 -11.19 -3.81 -1.66
N ILE A 74 -11.94 -3.37 -2.67
CA ILE A 74 -13.36 -3.03 -2.51
C ILE A 74 -14.15 -4.33 -2.61
N GLU A 75 -14.65 -4.78 -1.47
CA GLU A 75 -15.34 -6.06 -1.32
C GLU A 75 -16.85 -5.87 -1.44
N THR A 76 -17.51 -6.70 -2.27
CA THR A 76 -18.97 -6.83 -2.29
C THR A 76 -19.32 -8.21 -1.72
N PRO A 77 -19.84 -8.30 -0.48
CA PRO A 77 -20.23 -9.56 0.13
C PRO A 77 -21.20 -10.35 -0.76
N ALA A 78 -21.04 -11.67 -0.80
CA ALA A 78 -22.04 -12.55 -1.41
C ALA A 78 -23.35 -12.54 -0.60
N SER A 79 -24.48 -12.74 -1.27
CA SER A 79 -25.75 -12.99 -0.58
C SER A 79 -25.70 -14.34 0.14
N GLU A 80 -26.57 -14.57 1.13
CA GLU A 80 -26.62 -15.86 1.84
C GLU A 80 -26.92 -17.04 0.91
N ALA A 81 -27.77 -16.83 -0.11
CA ALA A 81 -28.04 -17.83 -1.14
C ALA A 81 -26.78 -18.15 -1.96
N GLU A 82 -26.04 -17.13 -2.41
CA GLU A 82 -24.79 -17.32 -3.17
C GLU A 82 -23.73 -18.01 -2.30
N LYS A 83 -23.61 -17.63 -1.01
CA LYS A 83 -22.72 -18.28 -0.05
C LYS A 83 -23.03 -19.77 0.09
N LYS A 84 -24.31 -20.10 0.34
CA LYS A 84 -24.76 -21.48 0.52
C LYS A 84 -24.47 -22.33 -0.72
N GLU A 85 -24.71 -21.78 -1.90
CA GLU A 85 -24.42 -22.46 -3.17
C GLU A 85 -22.93 -22.73 -3.35
N ARG A 86 -22.10 -21.68 -3.20
CA ARG A 86 -20.67 -21.75 -3.48
C ARG A 86 -19.88 -22.57 -2.46
N LEU A 87 -20.39 -22.70 -1.24
CA LEU A 87 -19.71 -23.44 -0.18
C LEU A 87 -20.13 -24.91 -0.06
N LYS A 88 -20.99 -25.44 -0.96
CA LYS A 88 -21.38 -26.86 -0.95
C LYS A 88 -20.17 -27.80 -0.98
N ASP A 89 -19.14 -27.45 -1.74
CA ASP A 89 -17.92 -28.25 -1.90
C ASP A 89 -16.76 -27.80 -0.99
N ASN A 90 -17.02 -26.93 -0.01
CA ASN A 90 -15.97 -26.45 0.89
C ASN A 90 -15.59 -27.54 1.91
N LYS A 91 -14.49 -28.24 1.65
CA LYS A 91 -14.02 -29.39 2.46
C LYS A 91 -13.04 -29.06 3.59
N GLY A 92 -12.71 -27.79 3.86
CA GLY A 92 -11.54 -27.53 4.72
C GLY A 92 -11.36 -26.17 5.40
N LEU A 93 -12.24 -25.18 5.20
CA LEU A 93 -12.12 -23.90 5.91
C LEU A 93 -13.35 -23.63 6.78
N PRO A 94 -13.20 -23.57 8.13
CA PRO A 94 -14.34 -23.41 9.03
C PRO A 94 -14.94 -22.00 8.96
N THR A 95 -14.17 -20.99 8.51
CA THR A 95 -14.57 -19.59 8.61
C THR A 95 -14.00 -18.78 7.44
N VAL A 96 -14.85 -18.47 6.45
CA VAL A 96 -14.44 -17.83 5.20
C VAL A 96 -15.22 -16.56 4.88
N THR A 97 -14.60 -15.68 4.11
CA THR A 97 -15.21 -14.53 3.45
C THR A 97 -15.51 -14.89 2.01
N VAL A 98 -16.81 -14.95 1.68
CA VAL A 98 -17.29 -15.17 0.32
C VAL A 98 -17.81 -13.85 -0.23
N LEU A 99 -17.30 -13.47 -1.39
CA LEU A 99 -17.67 -12.22 -2.07
C LEU A 99 -18.37 -12.54 -3.39
N SER A 100 -19.41 -11.76 -3.70
CA SER A 100 -20.01 -11.74 -5.04
C SER A 100 -19.06 -11.09 -6.04
N LYS A 101 -18.30 -10.10 -5.58
CA LYS A 101 -17.36 -9.33 -6.40
C LYS A 101 -16.27 -8.71 -5.53
N VAL A 102 -15.08 -8.61 -6.09
CA VAL A 102 -13.98 -7.83 -5.51
C VAL A 102 -13.35 -6.96 -6.60
N SER A 103 -12.90 -5.78 -6.19
CA SER A 103 -12.12 -4.86 -7.03
C SER A 103 -10.82 -4.54 -6.30
N LEU A 104 -9.71 -5.06 -6.81
CA LEU A 104 -8.36 -4.78 -6.31
C LEU A 104 -7.94 -3.39 -6.79
N ARG A 105 -7.52 -2.55 -5.86
CA ARG A 105 -7.14 -1.16 -6.07
C ARG A 105 -5.67 -0.94 -5.70
N ALA A 106 -5.01 -0.04 -6.41
CA ALA A 106 -3.78 0.60 -5.96
C ALA A 106 -4.09 2.06 -5.59
N LEU A 107 -3.67 2.47 -4.40
CA LEU A 107 -3.87 3.83 -3.92
C LEU A 107 -2.53 4.56 -3.91
N LYS A 108 -2.50 5.72 -4.58
CA LYS A 108 -1.41 6.69 -4.46
C LYS A 108 -1.75 7.67 -3.36
N ILE A 109 -0.86 7.83 -2.39
CA ILE A 109 -1.07 8.64 -1.19
C ILE A 109 0.03 9.69 -1.09
N ASP A 110 -0.35 10.92 -0.75
CA ASP A 110 0.59 11.98 -0.40
C ASP A 110 1.24 11.69 0.96
N PRO A 111 2.57 11.50 1.05
CA PRO A 111 3.26 11.18 2.30
C PRO A 111 3.15 12.29 3.36
N LYS A 112 2.84 13.53 2.99
CA LYS A 112 2.76 14.65 3.94
C LYS A 112 1.41 14.76 4.62
N SER A 113 0.33 14.59 3.85
CA SER A 113 -1.05 14.76 4.35
C SER A 113 -1.79 13.45 4.60
N GLY A 114 -1.31 12.33 4.05
CA GLY A 114 -2.05 11.07 4.04
C GLY A 114 -3.25 11.07 3.08
N LYS A 115 -3.40 12.08 2.23
CA LYS A 115 -4.50 12.19 1.28
C LYS A 115 -4.31 11.20 0.13
N VAL A 116 -5.38 10.48 -0.22
CA VAL A 116 -5.42 9.67 -1.46
C VAL A 116 -5.44 10.60 -2.66
N MET A 117 -4.39 10.53 -3.48
CA MET A 117 -4.23 11.31 -4.70
C MET A 117 -4.81 10.59 -5.91
N GLN A 118 -4.73 9.26 -5.95
CA GLN A 118 -5.28 8.41 -7.01
C GLN A 118 -5.79 7.10 -6.41
N ASP A 119 -6.92 6.62 -6.94
CA ASP A 119 -7.48 5.28 -6.70
C ASP A 119 -7.60 4.60 -8.06
N ILE A 120 -6.80 3.55 -8.27
CA ILE A 120 -6.65 2.89 -9.57
C ILE A 120 -7.22 1.47 -9.45
N GLU A 121 -8.21 1.12 -10.28
CA GLU A 121 -8.69 -0.26 -10.40
C GLU A 121 -7.68 -1.12 -11.17
N ILE A 122 -7.06 -2.09 -10.49
CA ILE A 122 -6.08 -2.99 -11.08
C ILE A 122 -6.78 -4.21 -11.68
N LEU A 123 -7.65 -4.84 -10.89
CA LEU A 123 -8.34 -6.05 -11.28
C LEU A 123 -9.73 -6.10 -10.67
N LYS A 124 -10.70 -6.53 -11.47
CA LYS A 124 -12.04 -6.84 -11.00
C LYS A 124 -12.34 -8.31 -11.18
N LYS A 125 -12.81 -8.98 -10.13
CA LYS A 125 -13.19 -10.38 -10.18
C LYS A 125 -14.60 -10.57 -9.62
N LYS A 126 -15.48 -11.15 -10.42
CA LYS A 126 -16.76 -11.70 -9.95
C LYS A 126 -16.51 -13.08 -9.33
N GLN A 127 -17.25 -13.38 -8.27
CA GLN A 127 -17.19 -14.64 -7.53
C GLN A 127 -15.74 -15.12 -7.27
N PRO A 128 -14.86 -14.28 -6.69
CA PRO A 128 -13.48 -14.69 -6.40
C PRO A 128 -13.47 -15.88 -5.43
N GLN A 129 -12.43 -16.73 -5.50
CA GLN A 129 -12.18 -17.80 -4.54
C GLN A 129 -12.31 -17.24 -3.11
N TRP A 130 -13.09 -17.88 -2.25
CA TRP A 130 -13.20 -17.42 -0.86
C TRP A 130 -11.87 -17.51 -0.12
N VAL A 131 -11.69 -16.64 0.86
CA VAL A 131 -10.50 -16.60 1.71
C VAL A 131 -10.88 -16.76 3.17
N HIS A 132 -9.94 -17.17 4.03
CA HIS A 132 -10.16 -17.15 5.47
C HIS A 132 -10.50 -15.73 5.95
N LYS A 133 -11.36 -15.56 6.96
CA LYS A 133 -11.79 -14.23 7.43
C LYS A 133 -10.63 -13.33 7.90
N LEU A 134 -9.53 -13.93 8.35
CA LEU A 134 -8.31 -13.21 8.77
C LEU A 134 -7.41 -12.82 7.59
N ASN A 135 -7.74 -13.19 6.35
CA ASN A 135 -6.98 -12.80 5.15
C ASN A 135 -7.72 -11.71 4.36
N SER A 136 -7.02 -11.05 3.44
CA SER A 136 -7.58 -10.06 2.52
C SER A 136 -7.31 -10.44 1.06
N TYR A 137 -8.07 -9.87 0.13
CA TYR A 137 -7.80 -9.98 -1.30
C TYR A 137 -6.73 -8.98 -1.79
N ALA A 138 -6.25 -8.10 -0.92
CA ALA A 138 -5.22 -7.09 -1.19
C ALA A 138 -4.03 -7.27 -0.23
N SER A 139 -3.55 -8.51 -0.12
CA SER A 139 -2.34 -8.88 0.62
C SER A 139 -1.03 -8.68 -0.19
N PRO A 140 -1.01 -8.79 -1.54
CA PRO A 140 0.19 -8.47 -2.32
C PRO A 140 0.62 -7.01 -2.11
N THR A 141 1.89 -6.79 -1.78
CA THR A 141 2.47 -5.45 -1.61
C THR A 141 3.01 -4.95 -2.96
N PRO A 142 2.70 -3.71 -3.38
CA PRO A 142 3.22 -3.18 -4.65
C PRO A 142 4.73 -3.00 -4.60
N VAL A 143 5.37 -2.92 -5.76
CA VAL A 143 6.81 -2.71 -5.90
C VAL A 143 7.04 -1.49 -6.78
N ILE A 144 7.86 -0.55 -6.31
CA ILE A 144 8.25 0.63 -7.08
C ILE A 144 9.57 0.33 -7.79
N GLU A 145 9.58 0.41 -9.11
CA GLU A 145 10.79 0.22 -9.93
C GLU A 145 10.80 1.20 -11.11
N SER A 146 11.86 2.00 -11.24
CA SER A 146 12.08 2.90 -12.39
C SER A 146 10.87 3.76 -12.77
N GLY A 147 10.20 4.35 -11.76
CA GLY A 147 9.02 5.21 -11.95
C GLY A 147 7.72 4.46 -12.24
N LYS A 148 7.72 3.13 -12.19
CA LYS A 148 6.54 2.26 -12.26
C LYS A 148 6.19 1.76 -10.86
N VAL A 149 4.91 1.44 -10.67
CA VAL A 149 4.34 0.85 -9.46
C VAL A 149 3.39 -0.27 -9.88
#